data_AF-A0A0C3E6Q7-F1
#
_entry.id   AF-A0A0C3E6Q7-F1
#
_cell.length_a   1.000
_cell.length_b   1.000
_cell.length_c   1.000
_cell.angle_alpha   90.00
_cell.angle_beta   90.00
_cell.angle_gamma   90.00
#
_symmetry.space_group_name_H-M   'P 1'
#
loop_
_entity.id
_entity.type
_entity.pdbx_description
1 polymer ?
#
loop_
_entity_poly.entity_id
_entity_poly.type
_entity_poly.pdbx_seq_one_letter_code
_entity_poly.pdbx_strand_id
1 'polypeptide(L)'
;MDASRIAVCSTLAVSLLYATVRAWKNRALTTLQLPPGPKSYPFIGNLFDIDVGAPWLTYTEWGRQYGGIISTNLLGQDFIVVNDEKIAYELLERRSAIYADRPYLSTNEL
;
A
#
# COMPACT_ATOMS: atom_id res chain seq x y z
N MET A 1 -29.45 20.04 -25.23
CA MET A 1 -28.48 19.80 -24.14
C MET A 1 -27.11 19.82 -24.76
N ASP A 2 -26.39 20.92 -24.56
CA ASP A 2 -25.15 21.18 -25.29
C ASP A 2 -24.04 20.28 -24.75
N ALA A 3 -23.26 19.67 -25.64
CA ALA A 3 -22.20 18.72 -25.30
C ALA A 3 -21.23 19.29 -24.24
N SER A 4 -21.02 20.61 -24.24
CA SER A 4 -20.21 21.34 -23.27
C SER A 4 -20.71 21.21 -21.83
N ARG A 5 -22.03 21.16 -21.61
CA ARG A 5 -22.63 21.00 -20.26
C ARG A 5 -22.42 19.60 -19.72
N ILE A 6 -22.53 18.59 -20.59
CA ILE A 6 -22.30 17.17 -20.22
C ILE A 6 -20.83 16.96 -19.85
N ALA A 7 -19.90 17.54 -20.63
CA ALA A 7 -18.47 17.47 -20.34
C ALA A 7 -18.13 18.08 -18.96
N VAL A 8 -18.64 19.28 -18.66
CA VAL A 8 -18.38 19.95 -17.36
C VAL A 8 -18.97 19.18 -16.19
N CYS A 9 -20.18 18.62 -16.32
CA CYS A 9 -20.76 17.80 -15.25
C CYS A 9 -19.95 16.52 -15.00
N SER A 10 -19.44 15.87 -16.06
CA SER A 10 -18.64 14.66 -15.93
C SER A 10 -17.31 14.91 -15.21
N THR A 11 -16.60 16.01 -15.52
CA THR A 11 -15.33 16.34 -14.89
C THR A 11 -15.51 16.74 -13.42
N LEU A 12 -16.58 17.46 -13.08
CA LEU A 12 -16.93 17.78 -11.69
C LEU A 12 -17.31 16.53 -10.89
N ALA A 13 -18.04 15.59 -11.49
CA ALA A 13 -18.39 14.34 -10.83
C ALA A 13 -17.14 13.49 -10.52
N VAL A 14 -16.20 13.39 -11.47
CA VAL A 14 -14.95 12.64 -11.29
C VAL A 14 -14.05 13.30 -10.24
N SER A 15 -13.92 14.64 -10.26
CA SER A 15 -13.09 15.35 -9.27
C SER A 15 -13.68 15.26 -7.86
N LEU A 16 -15.01 15.32 -7.73
CA LEU A 16 -15.70 15.14 -6.45
C LEU A 16 -15.52 13.71 -5.94
N LEU A 17 -15.70 12.69 -6.80
CA LEU A 17 -15.47 11.28 -6.45
C LEU A 17 -14.02 11.05 -6.00
N TYR A 18 -13.05 11.64 -6.71
CA TYR A 18 -11.64 11.56 -6.33
C TYR A 18 -11.37 12.19 -4.96
N ALA A 19 -11.95 13.37 -4.71
CA ALA A 19 -11.79 14.08 -3.44
C ALA A 19 -12.43 13.34 -2.26
N THR A 20 -13.64 12.78 -2.43
CA THR A 20 -14.33 12.02 -1.38
C THR A 20 -13.58 10.74 -1.04
N VAL A 21 -13.13 9.98 -2.04
CA VAL A 21 -12.34 8.77 -1.80
C VAL A 21 -11.02 9.09 -1.10
N ARG A 22 -10.32 10.15 -1.52
CA ARG A 22 -9.09 10.60 -0.87
C ARG A 22 -9.34 10.99 0.59
N ALA A 23 -10.42 11.73 0.87
CA ALA A 23 -10.79 12.11 2.23
C ALA A 23 -11.15 10.91 3.11
N TRP A 24 -11.85 9.90 2.57
CA TRP A 24 -12.17 8.67 3.29
C TRP A 24 -10.93 7.84 3.61
N LYS A 25 -10.01 7.64 2.66
CA LYS A 25 -8.74 6.95 2.91
C LYS A 25 -7.90 7.67 3.98
N ASN A 26 -7.82 9.00 3.91
CA ASN A 26 -7.07 9.78 4.90
C ASN A 26 -7.66 9.69 6.31
N ARG A 27 -8.98 9.48 6.47
CA ARG A 27 -9.63 9.31 7.78
C ARG A 27 -9.48 7.91 8.37
N ALA A 28 -9.29 6.88 7.55
CA ALA A 28 -9.09 5.52 8.04
C ALA A 28 -7.68 5.31 8.67
N LEU A 29 -6.71 6.17 8.33
CA LEU A 29 -5.31 6.04 8.74
C LEU A 29 -4.93 6.81 10.04
N THR A 30 -5.89 7.40 10.77
CA THR A 30 -5.58 8.43 11.78
C THR A 30 -5.29 7.96 13.21
N THR A 31 -4.83 6.73 13.48
CA THR A 31 -4.36 6.39 14.84
C THR A 31 -3.03 5.65 14.93
N LEU A 32 -2.52 5.05 13.85
CA LEU A 32 -1.22 4.36 13.86
C LEU A 32 -0.39 4.82 12.67
N GLN A 33 0.77 5.44 12.96
CA GLN A 33 1.75 5.79 11.95
C GLN A 33 2.38 4.51 11.42
N LEU A 34 2.11 4.20 10.15
CA LEU A 34 2.80 3.11 9.46
C LEU A 34 4.30 3.45 9.34
N PRO A 35 5.17 2.42 9.26
CA PRO A 35 6.56 2.60 8.89
C PRO A 35 6.73 3.44 7.61
N PRO A 36 7.88 4.10 7.41
CA PRO A 36 8.14 4.84 6.18
C PRO A 36 8.07 3.93 4.95
N GLY A 37 7.84 4.50 3.77
CA GLY A 37 7.84 3.73 2.54
C GLY A 37 7.50 4.52 1.28
N PRO A 38 7.47 3.85 0.13
CA PRO A 38 7.19 4.47 -1.15
C PRO A 38 5.77 5.06 -1.17
N LYS A 39 5.60 6.21 -1.81
CA LYS A 39 4.29 6.85 -1.95
C LYS A 39 3.40 6.00 -2.85
N SER A 40 2.27 5.55 -2.33
CA SER A 40 1.33 4.70 -3.07
C SER A 40 0.38 5.51 -3.95
N TYR A 41 0.05 4.99 -5.13
CA TYR A 41 -1.01 5.55 -5.97
C TYR A 41 -2.40 5.25 -5.39
N PRO A 42 -3.40 6.14 -5.59
CA PRO A 42 -4.78 5.86 -5.23
C PRO A 42 -5.27 4.55 -5.88
N PHE A 43 -6.02 3.74 -5.12
CA PHE A 43 -6.60 2.43 -5.50
C PHE A 43 -5.61 1.30 -5.80
N ILE A 44 -4.55 1.55 -6.57
CA ILE A 44 -3.65 0.52 -7.11
C ILE A 44 -2.47 0.25 -6.17
N GLY A 45 -2.05 1.25 -5.40
CA GLY A 45 -0.90 1.13 -4.52
C GLY A 45 0.43 1.34 -5.25
N ASN A 46 1.44 0.55 -4.89
CA ASN A 46 2.80 0.50 -5.45
C ASN A 46 2.97 -0.67 -6.44
N LEU A 47 1.88 -1.19 -7.01
CA LEU A 47 1.92 -2.33 -7.93
C LEU A 47 2.90 -2.13 -9.10
N PHE A 48 2.95 -0.91 -9.65
CA PHE A 48 3.83 -0.58 -10.77
C PHE A 48 5.27 -0.29 -10.36
N ASP A 49 5.53 -0.13 -9.06
CA ASP A 49 6.87 0.14 -8.54
C ASP A 49 7.62 -1.16 -8.21
N ILE A 50 6.92 -2.29 -8.20
CA ILE A 50 7.46 -3.62 -7.88
C ILE A 50 7.77 -4.36 -9.18
N ASP A 51 9.01 -4.81 -9.32
CA ASP A 51 9.38 -5.77 -10.35
C ASP A 51 8.82 -7.15 -9.97
N VAL A 52 7.78 -7.60 -10.67
CA VAL A 52 7.09 -8.87 -10.40
C VAL A 52 8.02 -10.07 -10.63
N GLY A 53 9.02 -9.96 -11.52
CA GLY A 53 9.98 -11.03 -11.79
C GLY A 53 11.05 -11.15 -10.71
N ALA A 54 11.38 -10.04 -10.05
CA ALA A 54 12.41 -9.98 -9.02
C ALA A 54 12.05 -9.01 -7.87
N PRO A 55 10.94 -9.24 -7.13
CA PRO A 55 10.43 -8.28 -6.16
C PRO A 55 11.41 -8.02 -5.01
N TRP A 56 12.26 -9.00 -4.68
CA TRP A 56 13.31 -8.85 -3.66
C TRP A 56 14.33 -7.76 -4.01
N LEU A 57 14.57 -7.46 -5.29
CA LEU A 57 15.45 -6.36 -5.71
C LEU A 57 14.81 -5.01 -5.36
N THR A 58 13.54 -4.82 -5.69
CA THR A 58 12.77 -3.62 -5.30
C THR A 58 12.76 -3.46 -3.78
N TYR A 59 12.46 -4.53 -3.04
CA TYR A 59 12.42 -4.50 -1.57
C TYR A 59 13.76 -4.17 -0.93
N THR A 60 14.86 -4.68 -1.50
CA THR A 60 16.22 -4.36 -1.07
C THR A 60 16.52 -2.88 -1.29
N GLU A 61 16.14 -2.33 -2.45
CA GLU A 61 16.37 -0.93 -2.77
C GLU A 61 15.56 0.00 -1.86
N TRP A 62 14.29 -0.33 -1.62
CA TRP A 62 13.49 0.36 -0.61
C TRP A 62 14.11 0.24 0.78
N GLY A 63 14.71 -0.90 1.13
CA GLY A 63 15.50 -1.09 2.36
C GLY A 63 16.60 -0.07 2.53
N ARG A 64 17.34 0.20 1.45
CA ARG A 64 18.39 1.23 1.45
C ARG A 64 17.83 2.64 1.57
N GLN A 65 16.67 2.89 0.95
CA GLN A 65 16.08 4.23 0.89
C GLN A 65 15.30 4.62 2.17
N TYR A 66 14.54 3.69 2.74
CA TYR A 66 13.59 3.94 3.82
C TYR A 66 13.99 3.28 5.15
N GLY A 67 14.92 2.33 5.14
CA GLY A 67 15.46 1.68 6.33
C GLY A 67 14.97 0.23 6.53
N GLY A 68 15.18 -0.28 7.74
CA GLY A 68 14.99 -1.70 8.08
C GLY A 68 13.55 -2.21 8.14
N ILE A 69 12.55 -1.33 8.13
CA ILE A 69 11.13 -1.67 8.12
C ILE A 69 10.35 -0.68 7.26
N ILE A 70 9.53 -1.21 6.35
CA ILE A 70 8.90 -0.44 5.29
C ILE A 70 7.42 -0.78 5.19
N SER A 71 6.59 0.21 4.93
CA SER A 71 5.19 0.01 4.56
C SER A 71 4.96 0.29 3.08
N THR A 72 4.27 -0.61 2.39
CA THR A 72 3.84 -0.44 0.99
C THR A 72 2.40 -0.89 0.83
N ASN A 73 1.66 -0.32 -0.11
CA ASN A 73 0.29 -0.73 -0.40
C ASN A 73 0.26 -1.44 -1.75
N LEU A 74 -0.42 -2.58 -1.85
CA LEU A 74 -0.63 -3.29 -3.11
C LEU A 74 -2.12 -3.57 -3.27
N LEU A 75 -2.76 -2.99 -4.29
CA LEU A 75 -4.17 -3.18 -4.58
C LEU A 75 -5.10 -2.93 -3.37
N GLY A 76 -4.75 -1.95 -2.53
CA GLY A 76 -5.53 -1.62 -1.35
C GLY A 76 -5.16 -2.40 -0.07
N GLN A 77 -4.28 -3.40 -0.15
CA GLN A 77 -3.76 -4.12 1.00
C GLN A 77 -2.39 -3.57 1.42
N ASP A 78 -2.21 -3.31 2.71
CA ASP A 78 -0.92 -2.85 3.25
C ASP A 78 0.00 -4.05 3.53
N PHE A 79 1.25 -3.92 3.10
CA PHE A 79 2.33 -4.89 3.29
C PHE A 79 3.44 -4.23 4.10
N ILE A 80 3.98 -4.98 5.06
CA ILE A 80 5.15 -4.59 5.84
C ILE A 80 6.33 -5.43 5.37
N VAL A 81 7.37 -4.77 4.88
CA VAL A 81 8.62 -5.40 4.44
C VAL A 81 9.68 -5.15 5.50
N VAL A 82 10.30 -6.22 6.00
CA VAL A 82 11.37 -6.16 7.01
C VAL A 82 12.70 -6.48 6.35
N ASN A 83 13.61 -5.52 6.34
CA ASN A 83 14.94 -5.60 5.73
C ASN A 83 16.07 -5.66 6.78
N ASP A 84 15.77 -5.52 8.08
CA ASP A 84 16.75 -5.61 9.17
C ASP A 84 16.56 -6.89 10.00
N GLU A 85 17.66 -7.61 10.23
CA GLU A 85 17.68 -8.88 10.96
C GLU A 85 17.18 -8.75 12.40
N LYS A 86 17.57 -7.68 13.11
CA LYS A 86 17.18 -7.48 14.51
C LYS A 86 15.69 -7.21 14.61
N ILE A 87 15.15 -6.42 13.69
CA ILE A 87 13.70 -6.16 13.59
C ILE A 87 12.97 -7.48 13.26
N ALA A 88 13.47 -8.27 12.32
CA ALA A 88 12.87 -9.55 11.97
C ALA A 88 12.84 -10.51 13.18
N TYR A 89 13.94 -10.62 13.92
CA TYR A 89 14.00 -11.43 15.13
C TYR A 89 13.05 -10.93 16.22
N GLU A 90 12.96 -9.61 16.43
CA GLU A 90 12.06 -9.05 17.43
C GLU A 90 10.58 -9.29 17.10
N LEU A 91 10.19 -9.11 15.84
CA LEU A 91 8.81 -9.28 15.41
C LEU A 91 8.44 -10.76 15.25
N LEU A 92 9.20 -11.51 14.46
CA LEU A 92 8.80 -12.85 14.03
C LEU A 92 9.12 -13.93 15.07
N GLU A 93 10.17 -13.76 15.88
CA GLU A 93 10.55 -14.75 16.91
C GLU A 93 10.03 -14.35 18.28
N ARG A 94 10.49 -13.21 18.84
CA ARG A 94 10.16 -12.82 20.22
C ARG A 94 8.68 -12.50 20.42
N ARG A 95 8.00 -12.05 19.36
CA ARG A 95 6.58 -11.69 19.36
C ARG A 95 5.76 -12.57 18.41
N SER A 96 6.25 -13.77 18.11
CA SER A 96 5.62 -14.74 17.19
C SER A 96 4.13 -14.94 17.46
N ALA A 97 3.72 -15.04 18.73
CA ALA A 97 2.32 -15.20 19.13
C ALA A 97 1.38 -14.08 18.64
N ILE A 98 1.89 -12.88 18.37
CA ILE A 98 1.12 -11.73 17.86
C ILE A 98 1.04 -11.75 16.32
N TYR A 99 2.07 -12.25 15.64
CA TYR A 99 2.23 -12.15 14.19
C TYR A 99 2.10 -13.50 13.45
N ALA A 100 1.79 -14.59 14.15
CA ALA A 100 1.64 -15.93 13.58
C ALA A 100 0.27 -16.17 12.90
N ASP A 101 -0.54 -15.13 12.71
CA ASP A 101 -1.81 -15.26 11.99
C ASP A 101 -1.58 -15.60 10.51
N ARG A 102 -2.47 -16.42 9.94
CA ARG A 102 -2.36 -16.86 8.55
C ARG A 102 -3.45 -16.19 7.72
N PRO A 103 -3.12 -15.19 6.89
CA PRO A 103 -4.11 -14.58 6.02
C PRO A 103 -4.61 -15.59 5.01
N TYR A 104 -5.93 -15.63 4.82
CA TYR A 104 -6.53 -16.38 3.72
C TYR A 104 -6.17 -15.70 2.41
N LEU A 105 -5.25 -16.30 1.66
CA LEU A 105 -4.96 -15.90 0.29
C LEU A 105 -5.86 -16.74 -0.61
N SER A 106 -6.84 -16.11 -1.26
CA SER A 106 -7.55 -16.71 -2.39
C SER A 106 -6.58 -16.76 -3.58
N THR A 107 -5.61 -17.66 -3.52
CA THR A 107 -4.83 -18.01 -4.71
C THR A 107 -5.82 -18.71 -5.62
N ASN A 108 -6.35 -17.97 -6.60
CA ASN A 108 -6.93 -18.61 -7.77
C ASN A 108 -5.79 -19.44 -8.35
N GLU A 109 -5.92 -20.77 -8.29
CA GLU A 109 -5.08 -21.70 -9.04
C GLU A 109 -5.01 -21.16 -10.48
N LEU A 110 -3.86 -20.61 -10.86
CA LEU A 110 -3.57 -20.09 -12.20
C LEU A 110 -3.13 -21.22 -13.12
#